data_AF-A0AAD5SKL1-F1
#
_entry.id   AF-A0AAD5SKL1-F1
#
_cell.length_a   1.000
_cell.length_b   1.000
_cell.length_c   1.000
_cell.angle_alpha   90.00
_cell.angle_beta   90.00
_cell.angle_gamma   90.00
#
_symmetry.space_group_name_H-M   'P 1'
#
loop_
_entity.id
_entity.type
_entity.pdbx_description
1 polymer ?
#
loop_
_entity_poly.entity_id
_entity_poly.type
_entity_poly.pdbx_seq_one_letter_code
_entity_poly.pdbx_strand_id
1 'polypeptide(L)'
;MGEAGTITLDLIHKLGLQSQTLVVQSAHPAAQNRYILSNDIPYKLPNSVKSLLFDKCPPLEGVIRAMFREPLQPQSTARDETIYEYCSRRIGPQLTDNVVSALAHGIYAGDIRELSVRSTFNFLWELEKKHGSITRGLMKPPDFTPVEHLVEDEAAINFVKLVKKGAMFSFKGGLQTFTDALQKDLEGRENVEVVNARVMGLKFADEGVTINTNQDHPIQATHVISALPSQILAPLLPSSAQTTTHILTQTAAVTVAVVNLAFKGNVVPIQGFGYLIPKKEAEKEGVLGVVFDSSALPNQDDPELGEVTRLTVMMGGHLWGRHFEGVGEEGLLERALEHVGRTLKIDRNALLSSLVSVQRDCIPQYRIGHWERMKQLEETLGSELGGRLSVVGSSYGGVSVNDCVKNGKEVAEKVVEKVTGRPVVKPQAIRHAMMRPPGAPKPDPFDEMLGTRARRGHLQERQIETPGSRSYSTFARVPMGRVGSVRSYSTTAAMAPDARLTFTARYGKLIAAFLLYGSLPFILLQSLHQGLTFEELRIEESEKLKELEIEAEKLRVRAEEAQRVRRDGGEVGMVVGGKGASGWSWWPFWG
;
A
#
# COMPACT_ATOMS: atom_id res chain seq x y z
N MET A 1 -2.74 -0.56 3.14
CA MET A 1 -2.35 0.83 3.49
C MET A 1 -2.02 0.93 4.98
N GLY A 2 -0.96 1.64 5.35
CA GLY A 2 -0.59 1.87 6.76
C GLY A 2 -1.49 2.89 7.49
N GLU A 3 -1.14 3.17 8.75
CA GLU A 3 -1.84 4.11 9.65
C GLU A 3 -2.15 5.46 9.01
N ALA A 4 -1.18 6.10 8.36
CA ALA A 4 -1.35 7.40 7.71
C ALA A 4 -2.43 7.38 6.61
N GLY A 5 -2.54 6.26 5.86
CA GLY A 5 -3.61 6.05 4.89
C GLY A 5 -4.98 5.81 5.55
N THR A 6 -5.02 5.09 6.68
CA THR A 6 -6.24 4.94 7.49
C THR A 6 -6.76 6.31 7.98
N ILE A 7 -5.88 7.17 8.52
CA ILE A 7 -6.24 8.52 8.99
C ILE A 7 -6.71 9.41 7.82
N THR A 8 -6.10 9.26 6.64
CA THR A 8 -6.51 10.01 5.44
C THR A 8 -7.88 9.58 4.94
N LEU A 9 -8.19 8.27 4.96
CA LEU A 9 -9.52 7.75 4.59
C LEU A 9 -10.61 8.10 5.61
N ASP A 10 -10.27 8.20 6.91
CA ASP A 10 -11.14 8.76 7.96
C ASP A 10 -11.50 10.23 7.68
N LEU A 11 -10.52 11.06 7.32
CA LEU A 11 -10.77 12.46 6.94
C LEU A 11 -11.61 12.57 5.64
N ILE A 12 -11.35 11.74 4.63
CA ILE A 12 -12.14 11.67 3.39
C ILE A 12 -13.59 11.27 3.68
N HIS A 13 -13.82 10.37 4.64
CA HIS A 13 -15.16 10.03 5.09
C HIS A 13 -15.85 11.22 5.78
N LYS A 14 -15.14 11.91 6.70
CA LYS A 14 -15.66 13.08 7.42
C LYS A 14 -16.01 14.26 6.51
N LEU A 15 -15.32 14.41 5.38
CA LEU A 15 -15.62 15.41 4.34
C LEU A 15 -16.75 14.97 3.37
N GLY A 16 -17.37 13.81 3.56
CA GLY A 16 -18.49 13.34 2.72
C GLY A 16 -18.10 12.93 1.29
N LEU A 17 -16.82 12.61 1.04
CA LEU A 17 -16.27 12.37 -0.30
C LEU A 17 -16.33 10.89 -0.76
N GLN A 18 -17.01 10.01 -0.01
CA GLN A 18 -17.07 8.57 -0.31
C GLN A 18 -17.63 8.33 -1.72
N SER A 19 -18.65 9.10 -2.13
CA SER A 19 -19.30 9.01 -3.45
C SER A 19 -18.48 9.59 -4.61
N GLN A 20 -17.47 10.41 -4.31
CA GLN A 20 -16.52 10.97 -5.28
C GLN A 20 -15.25 10.12 -5.44
N THR A 21 -14.99 9.23 -4.48
CA THR A 21 -13.78 8.40 -4.44
C THR A 21 -13.78 7.36 -5.57
N LEU A 22 -12.69 7.32 -6.33
CA LEU A 22 -12.40 6.29 -7.34
C LEU A 22 -11.37 5.31 -6.75
N VAL A 23 -11.63 4.01 -6.79
CA VAL A 23 -10.74 2.97 -6.19
C VAL A 23 -10.28 1.98 -7.25
N VAL A 24 -8.97 1.97 -7.51
CA VAL A 24 -8.35 1.03 -8.45
C VAL A 24 -8.17 -0.30 -7.74
N GLN A 25 -8.98 -1.29 -8.12
CA GLN A 25 -8.98 -2.62 -7.52
C GLN A 25 -7.62 -3.30 -7.73
N SER A 26 -7.14 -4.07 -6.73
CA SER A 26 -5.86 -4.81 -6.81
C SER A 26 -5.81 -5.88 -7.93
N ALA A 27 -6.97 -6.20 -8.53
CA ALA A 27 -7.08 -7.03 -9.73
C ALA A 27 -6.82 -6.29 -11.06
N HIS A 28 -6.80 -4.95 -11.08
CA HIS A 28 -6.69 -4.16 -12.31
C HIS A 28 -5.27 -4.21 -12.90
N PRO A 29 -5.08 -4.23 -14.24
CA PRO A 29 -3.74 -4.19 -14.83
C PRO A 29 -2.88 -3.01 -14.36
N ALA A 30 -3.49 -1.85 -14.10
CA ALA A 30 -2.78 -0.68 -13.55
C ALA A 30 -2.38 -0.81 -12.07
N ALA A 31 -2.99 -1.72 -11.31
CA ALA A 31 -2.51 -2.10 -9.98
C ALA A 31 -1.36 -3.11 -10.07
N GLN A 32 -1.49 -4.11 -10.95
CA GLN A 32 -0.57 -5.27 -11.01
C GLN A 32 0.69 -5.07 -11.84
N ASN A 33 0.68 -4.15 -12.81
CA ASN A 33 1.76 -3.98 -13.77
C ASN A 33 2.47 -2.64 -13.56
N ARG A 34 3.59 -2.68 -12.83
CA ARG A 34 4.58 -1.60 -12.77
C ARG A 34 5.77 -1.95 -13.66
N TYR A 35 6.37 -0.95 -14.31
CA TYR A 35 7.45 -1.15 -15.26
C TYR A 35 8.72 -0.36 -14.87
N ILE A 36 9.87 -0.78 -15.40
CA ILE A 36 11.18 -0.15 -15.21
C ILE A 36 11.89 -0.02 -16.56
N LEU A 37 12.35 1.18 -16.90
CA LEU A 37 12.97 1.45 -18.20
C LEU A 37 14.41 0.92 -18.26
N SER A 38 14.80 0.27 -19.35
CA SER A 38 16.21 -0.01 -19.65
C SER A 38 16.43 -0.18 -21.15
N ASN A 39 17.45 0.48 -21.70
CA ASN A 39 17.72 0.52 -23.15
C ASN A 39 16.46 0.84 -23.97
N ASP A 40 15.72 1.86 -23.51
CA ASP A 40 14.47 2.39 -24.09
C ASP A 40 13.29 1.40 -24.11
N ILE A 41 13.39 0.25 -23.45
CA ILE A 41 12.34 -0.75 -23.30
C ILE A 41 11.79 -0.73 -21.86
N PRO A 42 10.47 -0.51 -21.65
CA PRO A 42 9.84 -0.70 -20.35
C PRO A 42 9.73 -2.20 -20.03
N TYR A 43 10.57 -2.70 -19.11
CA TYR A 43 10.47 -4.06 -18.60
C TYR A 43 9.45 -4.15 -17.48
N LYS A 44 8.56 -5.16 -17.52
CA LYS A 44 7.60 -5.41 -16.44
C LYS A 44 8.35 -5.83 -15.17
N LEU A 45 8.00 -5.25 -14.03
CA LEU A 45 8.45 -5.73 -12.72
C LEU A 45 7.67 -7.02 -12.36
N PRO A 46 8.34 -8.12 -11.96
CA PRO A 46 7.68 -9.35 -11.59
C PRO A 46 6.75 -9.15 -10.39
N ASN A 47 5.54 -9.70 -10.48
CA ASN A 47 4.55 -9.69 -9.40
C ASN A 47 4.52 -11.01 -8.61
N SER A 48 5.43 -11.95 -8.92
CA SER A 48 5.48 -13.29 -8.35
C SER A 48 6.87 -13.91 -8.49
N VAL A 49 7.18 -14.92 -7.68
CA VAL A 49 8.42 -15.72 -7.78
C VAL A 49 8.53 -16.41 -9.15
N LYS A 50 7.40 -16.84 -9.70
CA LYS A 50 7.34 -17.44 -11.03
C LYS A 50 7.77 -16.44 -12.10
N SER A 51 7.16 -15.25 -12.15
CA SER A 51 7.60 -14.21 -13.09
C SER A 51 9.07 -13.84 -12.88
N LEU A 52 9.57 -13.78 -11.64
CA LEU A 52 10.98 -13.50 -11.37
C LEU A 52 11.94 -14.58 -11.93
N LEU A 53 11.57 -15.85 -11.84
CA LEU A 53 12.43 -16.97 -12.26
C LEU A 53 12.41 -17.19 -13.79
N PHE A 54 11.33 -16.81 -14.47
CA PHE A 54 11.12 -17.13 -15.88
C PHE A 54 11.10 -15.90 -16.80
N ASP A 55 10.70 -14.72 -16.33
CA ASP A 55 10.60 -13.50 -17.14
C ASP A 55 11.94 -12.75 -17.12
N LYS A 56 12.50 -12.47 -18.30
CA LYS A 56 13.77 -11.73 -18.42
C LYS A 56 13.57 -10.23 -18.18
N CYS A 57 13.84 -9.79 -16.96
CA CYS A 57 13.90 -8.37 -16.57
C CYS A 57 15.35 -7.98 -16.23
N PRO A 58 16.16 -7.47 -17.19
CA PRO A 58 17.58 -7.16 -16.98
C PRO A 58 17.87 -6.20 -15.80
N PRO A 59 17.03 -5.19 -15.50
CA PRO A 59 17.20 -4.34 -14.32
C PRO A 59 17.21 -5.10 -12.98
N LEU A 60 16.64 -6.31 -12.93
CA LEU A 60 16.54 -7.17 -11.75
C LEU A 60 17.56 -8.32 -11.73
N GLU A 61 18.54 -8.31 -12.64
CA GLU A 61 19.61 -9.31 -12.62
C GLU A 61 20.28 -9.38 -11.23
N GLY A 62 20.44 -10.61 -10.73
CA GLY A 62 21.03 -10.86 -9.42
C GLY A 62 20.09 -10.75 -8.22
N VAL A 63 18.82 -10.33 -8.36
CA VAL A 63 17.91 -10.16 -7.19
C VAL A 63 17.72 -11.44 -6.38
N ILE A 64 17.65 -12.61 -7.00
CA ILE A 64 17.61 -13.90 -6.29
C ILE A 64 18.87 -14.10 -5.42
N ARG A 65 20.04 -13.81 -5.99
CA ARG A 65 21.34 -13.88 -5.29
C ARG A 65 21.44 -12.86 -4.16
N ALA A 66 20.86 -11.68 -4.34
CA ALA A 66 20.75 -10.64 -3.31
C ALA A 66 19.87 -11.12 -2.15
N MET A 67 18.67 -11.64 -2.42
CA MET A 67 17.74 -12.13 -1.39
C MET A 67 18.32 -13.27 -0.53
N PHE A 68 19.09 -14.18 -1.12
CA PHE A 68 19.80 -15.21 -0.34
C PHE A 68 21.04 -14.68 0.43
N ARG A 69 21.60 -13.53 0.05
CA ARG A 69 22.76 -12.91 0.72
C ARG A 69 22.40 -11.84 1.75
N GLU A 70 21.26 -11.18 1.63
CA GLU A 70 20.80 -10.08 2.50
C GLU A 70 20.72 -10.50 3.99
N PRO A 71 20.21 -11.71 4.36
CA PRO A 71 20.25 -12.22 5.74
C PRO A 71 21.66 -12.44 6.33
N LEU A 72 22.71 -12.37 5.50
CA LEU A 72 24.11 -12.53 5.89
C LEU A 72 24.88 -11.20 5.91
N GLN A 73 24.25 -10.08 5.51
CA GLN A 73 24.91 -8.77 5.52
C GLN A 73 24.89 -8.14 6.92
N PRO A 74 26.01 -7.55 7.38
CA PRO A 74 26.09 -6.94 8.70
C PRO A 74 25.14 -5.74 8.81
N GLN A 75 24.63 -5.49 10.03
CA GLN A 75 23.88 -4.26 10.34
C GLN A 75 24.77 -3.02 10.20
N SER A 76 24.17 -1.88 9.86
CA SER A 76 24.83 -0.58 9.98
C SER A 76 25.15 -0.27 11.45
N THR A 77 26.39 0.14 11.72
CA THR A 77 26.81 0.78 12.98
C THR A 77 26.61 2.30 12.98
N ALA A 78 26.27 2.90 11.83
CA ALA A 78 26.07 4.33 11.71
C ALA A 78 24.73 4.79 12.31
N ARG A 79 24.64 6.10 12.59
CA ARG A 79 23.40 6.78 13.02
C ARG A 79 22.43 7.04 11.86
N ASP A 80 22.96 7.11 10.64
CA ASP A 80 22.28 7.36 9.37
C ASP A 80 23.21 6.90 8.23
N GLU A 81 22.67 6.59 7.06
CA GLU A 81 23.40 6.19 5.84
C GLU A 81 22.68 6.73 4.60
N THR A 82 23.36 6.86 3.46
CA THR A 82 22.66 7.10 2.20
C THR A 82 21.82 5.87 1.83
N ILE A 83 20.74 6.08 1.06
CA ILE A 83 20.00 4.97 0.42
C ILE A 83 20.97 4.09 -0.39
N TYR A 84 21.91 4.70 -1.12
CA TYR A 84 22.87 3.99 -1.96
C TYR A 84 23.80 3.08 -1.16
N GLU A 85 24.41 3.55 -0.06
CA GLU A 85 25.33 2.75 0.75
C GLU A 85 24.60 1.59 1.42
N TYR A 86 23.46 1.87 2.05
CA TYR A 86 22.62 0.90 2.72
C TYR A 86 22.15 -0.21 1.76
N CYS A 87 21.60 0.16 0.60
CA CYS A 87 21.13 -0.82 -0.38
C CYS A 87 22.28 -1.51 -1.11
N SER A 88 23.39 -0.83 -1.44
CA SER A 88 24.54 -1.48 -2.07
C SER A 88 25.20 -2.51 -1.16
N ARG A 89 25.23 -2.25 0.16
CA ARG A 89 25.66 -3.20 1.20
C ARG A 89 24.71 -4.40 1.31
N ARG A 90 23.39 -4.18 1.27
CA ARG A 90 22.38 -5.22 1.52
C ARG A 90 21.96 -6.06 0.33
N ILE A 91 21.71 -5.44 -0.83
CA ILE A 91 21.25 -6.10 -2.06
C ILE A 91 22.23 -5.98 -3.24
N GLY A 92 23.26 -5.15 -3.13
CA GLY A 92 24.29 -4.98 -4.16
C GLY A 92 24.08 -3.75 -5.06
N PRO A 93 25.15 -3.21 -5.66
CA PRO A 93 25.09 -1.95 -6.40
C PRO A 93 24.21 -2.03 -7.65
N GLN A 94 24.22 -3.14 -8.40
CA GLN A 94 23.42 -3.30 -9.63
C GLN A 94 21.92 -3.07 -9.39
N LEU A 95 21.35 -3.68 -8.35
CA LEU A 95 19.93 -3.49 -7.99
C LEU A 95 19.67 -2.12 -7.35
N THR A 96 20.70 -1.51 -6.77
CA THR A 96 20.61 -0.20 -6.13
C THR A 96 20.58 0.92 -7.17
N ASP A 97 21.54 0.95 -8.10
CA ASP A 97 21.58 1.89 -9.22
C ASP A 97 20.46 1.61 -10.25
N ASN A 98 19.90 0.39 -10.34
CA ASN A 98 18.75 0.09 -11.19
C ASN A 98 17.39 0.37 -10.52
N VAL A 99 17.06 -0.38 -9.47
CA VAL A 99 15.69 -0.45 -8.89
C VAL A 99 15.48 0.63 -7.85
N VAL A 100 16.43 0.78 -6.93
CA VAL A 100 16.27 1.69 -5.78
C VAL A 100 16.38 3.14 -6.24
N SER A 101 17.22 3.44 -7.23
CA SER A 101 17.24 4.75 -7.89
C SER A 101 15.89 5.08 -8.54
N ALA A 102 15.31 4.17 -9.33
CA ALA A 102 14.02 4.36 -9.98
C ALA A 102 12.88 4.59 -8.97
N LEU A 103 12.88 3.86 -7.83
CA LEU A 103 11.93 4.07 -6.74
C LEU A 103 12.14 5.42 -6.03
N ALA A 104 13.38 5.84 -5.79
CA ALA A 104 13.69 7.14 -5.19
C ALA A 104 13.33 8.31 -6.13
N HIS A 105 13.51 8.15 -7.44
CA HIS A 105 13.02 9.09 -8.44
C HIS A 105 11.49 9.21 -8.38
N GLY A 106 10.77 8.09 -8.30
CA GLY A 106 9.30 8.05 -8.27
C GLY A 106 8.64 8.57 -6.98
N ILE A 107 9.39 8.72 -5.88
CA ILE A 107 8.86 9.18 -4.57
C ILE A 107 9.46 10.54 -4.16
N TYR A 108 10.76 10.74 -4.38
CA TYR A 108 11.50 11.92 -3.91
C TYR A 108 12.11 12.77 -5.04
N ALA A 109 12.08 12.29 -6.29
CA ALA A 109 12.80 12.88 -7.42
C ALA A 109 14.33 13.08 -7.18
N GLY A 110 14.89 12.39 -6.19
CA GLY A 110 16.22 12.67 -5.61
C GLY A 110 17.27 11.58 -5.83
N ASP A 111 18.55 11.93 -5.62
CA ASP A 111 19.64 10.96 -5.71
C ASP A 111 19.72 10.09 -4.45
N ILE A 112 19.71 8.78 -4.65
CA ILE A 112 19.98 7.78 -3.60
C ILE A 112 21.35 7.94 -2.92
N ARG A 113 22.29 8.67 -3.55
CA ARG A 113 23.62 8.99 -2.99
C ARG A 113 23.64 10.24 -2.10
N GLU A 114 22.52 10.92 -1.92
CA GLU A 114 22.39 12.04 -0.96
C GLU A 114 21.33 11.80 0.11
N LEU A 115 20.21 11.16 -0.26
CA LEU A 115 19.07 10.92 0.61
C LEU A 115 19.40 9.94 1.74
N SER A 116 19.00 10.29 2.96
CA SER A 116 19.07 9.47 4.18
C SER A 116 18.12 8.29 4.07
N VAL A 117 18.62 7.05 4.17
CA VAL A 117 17.76 5.86 4.20
C VAL A 117 16.85 5.86 5.44
N ARG A 118 17.34 6.38 6.57
CA ARG A 118 16.60 6.49 7.83
C ARG A 118 15.45 7.49 7.75
N SER A 119 15.60 8.55 6.96
CA SER A 119 14.60 9.61 6.85
C SER A 119 13.60 9.38 5.70
N THR A 120 13.99 8.60 4.68
CA THR A 120 13.15 8.31 3.51
C THR A 120 12.52 6.92 3.55
N PHE A 121 13.34 5.87 3.61
CA PHE A 121 12.91 4.48 3.69
C PHE A 121 13.03 3.94 5.12
N ASN A 122 12.53 4.70 6.10
CA ASN A 122 12.64 4.38 7.53
C ASN A 122 12.17 2.94 7.87
N PHE A 123 11.18 2.41 7.14
CA PHE A 123 10.75 1.03 7.32
C PHE A 123 11.87 0.01 7.07
N LEU A 124 12.73 0.21 6.06
CA LEU A 124 13.89 -0.65 5.82
C LEU A 124 14.92 -0.52 6.96
N TRP A 125 15.17 0.72 7.41
CA TRP A 125 16.06 1.00 8.53
C TRP A 125 15.60 0.28 9.80
N GLU A 126 14.34 0.41 10.19
CA GLU A 126 13.77 -0.27 11.36
C GLU A 126 13.78 -1.80 11.21
N LEU A 127 13.52 -2.35 10.01
CA LEU A 127 13.65 -3.79 9.76
C LEU A 127 15.11 -4.28 9.93
N GLU A 128 16.11 -3.50 9.48
CA GLU A 128 17.52 -3.80 9.79
C GLU A 128 17.79 -3.76 11.30
N LYS A 129 17.42 -2.67 11.99
CA LYS A 129 17.81 -2.48 13.39
C LYS A 129 17.10 -3.48 14.33
N LYS A 130 15.83 -3.80 14.06
CA LYS A 130 15.00 -4.73 14.85
C LYS A 130 15.22 -6.22 14.53
N HIS A 131 15.64 -6.57 13.30
CA HIS A 131 15.72 -7.99 12.87
C HIS A 131 17.06 -8.40 12.23
N GLY A 132 18.01 -7.48 12.11
CA GLY A 132 19.33 -7.70 11.49
C GLY A 132 19.35 -7.78 9.97
N SER A 133 18.17 -7.87 9.34
CA SER A 133 17.97 -8.11 7.91
C SER A 133 16.56 -7.71 7.51
N ILE A 134 16.45 -7.05 6.36
CA ILE A 134 15.19 -6.68 5.71
C ILE A 134 14.36 -7.95 5.46
N THR A 135 14.99 -8.97 4.86
CA THR A 135 14.34 -10.24 4.52
C THR A 135 13.81 -10.98 5.75
N ARG A 136 14.56 -10.95 6.87
CA ARG A 136 14.11 -11.52 8.16
C ARG A 136 12.96 -10.74 8.78
N GLY A 137 12.98 -9.42 8.67
CA GLY A 137 11.93 -8.55 9.19
C GLY A 137 10.62 -8.70 8.41
N LEU A 138 10.66 -8.73 7.08
CA LEU A 138 9.47 -8.88 6.23
C LEU A 138 8.78 -10.24 6.40
N MET A 139 9.48 -11.26 6.89
CA MET A 139 8.89 -12.55 7.28
C MET A 139 8.16 -12.53 8.64
N LYS A 140 8.26 -11.44 9.43
CA LYS A 140 7.54 -11.31 10.70
C LYS A 140 6.10 -10.82 10.47
N PRO A 141 5.22 -10.95 11.48
CA PRO A 141 4.02 -10.14 11.53
C PRO A 141 4.40 -8.65 11.44
N PRO A 142 3.76 -7.85 10.57
CA PRO A 142 3.81 -6.40 10.73
C PRO A 142 3.11 -6.05 12.05
N ASP A 143 3.70 -5.15 12.83
CA ASP A 143 3.00 -4.56 13.97
C ASP A 143 1.89 -3.65 13.42
N PHE A 144 0.65 -4.12 13.54
CA PHE A 144 -0.52 -3.49 12.93
C PHE A 144 -1.42 -2.86 13.99
N THR A 145 -1.65 -1.55 13.88
CA THR A 145 -2.71 -0.86 14.60
C THR A 145 -4.05 -1.15 13.90
N PRO A 146 -5.03 -1.79 14.57
CA PRO A 146 -6.35 -2.02 13.99
C PRO A 146 -7.03 -0.72 13.53
N VAL A 147 -7.85 -0.79 12.49
CA VAL A 147 -8.61 0.38 12.00
C VAL A 147 -9.55 0.90 13.09
N GLU A 148 -10.08 -0.03 13.89
CA GLU A 148 -10.91 0.15 15.08
C GLU A 148 -10.18 0.85 16.26
N HIS A 149 -8.88 1.12 16.15
CA HIS A 149 -8.10 1.93 17.11
C HIS A 149 -7.71 3.32 16.52
N LEU A 150 -8.06 3.58 15.26
CA LEU A 150 -7.71 4.80 14.52
C LEU A 150 -8.96 5.60 14.09
N VAL A 151 -10.09 4.91 14.01
CA VAL A 151 -11.38 5.37 13.48
C VAL A 151 -12.48 4.90 14.42
N GLU A 152 -13.39 5.80 14.81
CA GLU A 152 -14.47 5.52 15.79
C GLU A 152 -15.82 5.22 15.12
N ASP A 153 -16.07 5.80 13.94
CA ASP A 153 -17.33 5.66 13.23
C ASP A 153 -17.37 4.33 12.42
N GLU A 154 -18.44 3.56 12.55
CA GLU A 154 -18.58 2.24 11.91
C GLU A 154 -18.71 2.33 10.37
N ALA A 155 -19.36 3.38 9.85
CA ALA A 155 -19.43 3.63 8.41
C ALA A 155 -18.07 4.10 7.87
N ALA A 156 -17.29 4.84 8.66
CA ALA A 156 -15.91 5.18 8.34
C ALA A 156 -14.99 3.95 8.36
N ILE A 157 -15.10 3.08 9.37
CA ILE A 157 -14.38 1.79 9.42
C ILE A 157 -14.70 0.93 8.19
N ASN A 158 -15.97 0.86 7.78
CA ASN A 158 -16.39 0.09 6.60
C ASN A 158 -15.91 0.74 5.28
N PHE A 159 -15.96 2.06 5.14
CA PHE A 159 -15.38 2.78 4.01
C PHE A 159 -13.86 2.56 3.90
N VAL A 160 -13.13 2.70 5.01
CA VAL A 160 -11.69 2.42 5.09
C VAL A 160 -11.40 0.98 4.66
N LYS A 161 -12.14 0.00 5.17
CA LYS A 161 -11.99 -1.43 4.80
C LYS A 161 -12.33 -1.73 3.34
N LEU A 162 -13.18 -0.93 2.69
CA LEU A 162 -13.47 -1.04 1.26
C LEU A 162 -12.33 -0.45 0.42
N VAL A 163 -11.92 0.80 0.69
CA VAL A 163 -10.86 1.47 -0.08
C VAL A 163 -9.49 0.79 0.13
N LYS A 164 -9.24 0.18 1.30
CA LYS A 164 -8.05 -0.64 1.59
C LYS A 164 -7.93 -1.93 0.76
N LYS A 165 -8.97 -2.34 0.00
CA LYS A 165 -8.92 -3.45 -0.97
C LYS A 165 -8.52 -3.01 -2.39
N GLY A 166 -8.16 -1.74 -2.55
CA GLY A 166 -7.62 -1.17 -3.77
C GLY A 166 -6.16 -0.76 -3.59
N ALA A 167 -5.36 -0.98 -4.63
CA ALA A 167 -3.94 -0.61 -4.64
C ALA A 167 -3.71 0.92 -4.64
N MET A 168 -4.70 1.70 -5.07
CA MET A 168 -4.67 3.17 -5.06
C MET A 168 -6.09 3.75 -5.19
N PHE A 169 -6.26 5.01 -4.79
CA PHE A 169 -7.50 5.76 -4.96
C PHE A 169 -7.24 7.20 -5.42
N SER A 170 -8.28 7.84 -5.95
CA SER A 170 -8.33 9.26 -6.32
C SER A 170 -9.79 9.74 -6.24
N PHE A 171 -10.13 10.88 -6.86
CA PHE A 171 -11.51 11.36 -6.96
C PHE A 171 -11.90 11.65 -8.41
N LYS A 172 -13.21 11.67 -8.68
CA LYS A 172 -13.75 12.00 -10.02
C LYS A 172 -13.25 13.35 -10.55
N GLY A 173 -13.25 14.39 -9.72
CA GLY A 173 -12.68 15.72 -10.04
C GLY A 173 -11.17 15.85 -9.82
N GLY A 174 -10.42 14.74 -9.77
CA GLY A 174 -8.99 14.75 -9.41
C GLY A 174 -8.73 15.06 -7.94
N LEU A 175 -7.45 15.05 -7.52
CA LEU A 175 -7.05 15.19 -6.11
C LEU A 175 -7.45 16.53 -5.48
N GLN A 176 -7.64 17.59 -6.27
CA GLN A 176 -8.10 18.88 -5.77
C GLN A 176 -9.50 18.80 -5.11
N THR A 177 -10.34 17.83 -5.50
CA THR A 177 -11.62 17.53 -4.81
C THR A 177 -11.48 17.42 -3.29
N PHE A 178 -10.33 16.92 -2.81
CA PHE A 178 -10.04 16.76 -1.37
C PHE A 178 -9.72 18.10 -0.69
N THR A 179 -8.92 18.96 -1.33
CA THR A 179 -8.55 20.27 -0.79
C THR A 179 -9.71 21.25 -0.83
N ASP A 180 -10.50 21.26 -1.90
CA ASP A 180 -11.67 22.13 -2.04
C ASP A 180 -12.75 21.79 -1.00
N ALA A 181 -12.95 20.50 -0.73
CA ALA A 181 -13.86 20.04 0.32
C ALA A 181 -13.35 20.38 1.73
N LEU A 182 -12.04 20.28 1.97
CA LEU A 182 -11.44 20.68 3.25
C LEU A 182 -11.56 22.19 3.48
N GLN A 183 -11.32 23.02 2.45
CA GLN A 183 -11.55 24.46 2.53
C GLN A 183 -13.02 24.77 2.86
N LYS A 184 -13.96 24.14 2.15
CA LYS A 184 -15.40 24.34 2.38
C LYS A 184 -15.87 23.90 3.77
N ASP A 185 -15.33 22.82 4.31
CA ASP A 185 -15.60 22.37 5.69
C ASP A 185 -15.01 23.34 6.74
N LEU A 186 -13.88 23.99 6.45
CA LEU A 186 -13.29 25.01 7.31
C LEU A 186 -14.07 26.33 7.27
N GLU A 187 -14.44 26.80 6.07
CA GLU A 187 -15.27 28.00 5.86
C GLU A 187 -16.69 27.86 6.47
N GLY A 188 -17.18 26.63 6.63
CA GLY A 188 -18.47 26.33 7.25
C GLY A 188 -18.48 26.31 8.78
N ARG A 189 -17.35 26.56 9.47
CA ARG A 189 -17.22 26.47 10.93
C ARG A 189 -17.17 27.84 11.59
N GLU A 190 -18.11 28.10 12.50
CA GLU A 190 -18.22 29.37 13.26
C GLU A 190 -16.94 29.77 14.03
N ASN A 191 -16.06 28.82 14.33
CA ASN A 191 -14.82 29.03 15.09
C ASN A 191 -13.54 29.10 14.21
N VAL A 192 -13.68 29.24 12.89
CA VAL A 192 -12.56 29.25 11.93
C VAL A 192 -12.64 30.50 11.05
N GLU A 193 -11.52 31.19 10.89
CA GLU A 193 -11.36 32.32 9.96
C GLU A 193 -10.36 31.94 8.86
N VAL A 194 -10.77 32.04 7.60
CA VAL A 194 -9.92 31.73 6.43
C VAL A 194 -9.42 33.02 5.79
N VAL A 195 -8.23 33.45 6.19
CA VAL A 195 -7.63 34.72 5.73
C VAL A 195 -6.72 34.49 4.52
N ASN A 196 -7.09 35.02 3.35
CA ASN A 196 -6.25 35.00 2.15
C ASN A 196 -5.18 36.11 2.21
N ALA A 197 -4.14 35.89 3.01
CA ALA A 197 -3.02 36.80 3.20
C ALA A 197 -1.67 36.07 3.21
N ARG A 198 -0.63 36.71 2.67
CA ARG A 198 0.76 36.26 2.79
C ARG A 198 1.32 36.68 4.14
N VAL A 199 1.87 35.73 4.90
CA VAL A 199 2.67 36.04 6.10
C VAL A 199 3.99 36.68 5.67
N MET A 200 4.33 37.81 6.29
CA MET A 200 5.52 38.63 6.02
C MET A 200 6.52 38.60 7.18
N GLY A 201 6.14 38.13 8.37
CA GLY A 201 7.06 37.85 9.48
C GLY A 201 6.35 37.55 10.80
N LEU A 202 6.99 36.79 11.67
CA LEU A 202 6.49 36.39 12.99
C LEU A 202 7.27 37.13 14.10
N LYS A 203 6.56 37.67 15.09
CA LYS A 203 7.14 38.24 16.31
C LYS A 203 6.62 37.45 17.50
N PHE A 204 7.53 37.00 18.36
CA PHE A 204 7.22 36.18 19.53
C PHE A 204 7.39 37.02 20.80
N ALA A 205 6.46 36.89 21.74
CA ALA A 205 6.44 37.61 23.01
C ALA A 205 5.91 36.71 24.13
N ASP A 206 6.05 37.15 25.38
CA ASP A 206 5.65 36.37 26.56
C ASP A 206 4.16 36.02 26.56
N GLU A 207 3.30 36.87 25.99
CA GLU A 207 1.84 36.65 25.92
C GLU A 207 1.38 35.86 24.67
N GLY A 208 2.16 35.83 23.58
CA GLY A 208 1.73 35.23 22.32
C GLY A 208 2.65 35.45 21.11
N VAL A 209 2.07 35.38 19.92
CA VAL A 209 2.75 35.53 18.62
C VAL A 209 1.96 36.49 17.74
N THR A 210 2.61 37.54 17.25
CA THR A 210 2.07 38.46 16.24
C THR A 210 2.51 38.01 14.84
N ILE A 211 1.53 37.67 14.00
CA ILE A 211 1.69 37.30 12.60
C ILE A 211 1.50 38.57 11.77
N ASN A 212 2.59 39.13 11.24
CA ASN A 212 2.55 40.27 10.33
C ASN A 212 2.25 39.73 8.93
N THR A 213 1.28 40.31 8.22
CA THR A 213 0.84 39.88 6.88
C THR A 213 1.17 40.95 5.82
N ASN A 214 0.76 40.73 4.56
CA ASN A 214 0.76 41.76 3.52
C ASN A 214 -0.48 42.65 3.51
N GLN A 215 -1.24 42.66 4.61
CA GLN A 215 -2.43 43.49 4.85
C GLN A 215 -2.20 44.34 6.11
N ASP A 216 -2.94 45.44 6.28
CA ASP A 216 -2.70 46.44 7.34
C ASP A 216 -3.01 45.96 8.78
N HIS A 217 -3.42 44.70 8.97
CA HIS A 217 -3.88 44.16 10.23
C HIS A 217 -3.09 42.87 10.59
N PRO A 218 -2.12 42.96 11.53
CA PRO A 218 -1.42 41.79 12.06
C PRO A 218 -2.35 40.91 12.89
N ILE A 219 -2.28 39.60 12.67
CA ILE A 219 -3.09 38.61 13.40
C ILE A 219 -2.37 38.25 14.72
N GLN A 220 -3.10 38.14 15.82
CA GLN A 220 -2.56 37.71 17.12
C GLN A 220 -2.96 36.26 17.41
N ALA A 221 -2.02 35.44 17.85
CA ALA A 221 -2.25 34.04 18.20
C ALA A 221 -1.50 33.66 19.50
N THR A 222 -2.06 32.73 20.27
CA THR A 222 -1.36 32.16 21.45
C THR A 222 -0.27 31.17 21.05
N HIS A 223 -0.46 30.48 19.92
CA HIS A 223 0.43 29.48 19.33
C HIS A 223 0.24 29.47 17.81
N VAL A 224 1.31 29.18 17.05
CA VAL A 224 1.30 29.11 15.58
C VAL A 224 1.65 27.69 15.13
N ILE A 225 0.90 27.16 14.15
CA ILE A 225 1.26 25.94 13.41
C ILE A 225 1.63 26.37 11.99
N SER A 226 2.90 26.26 11.61
CA SER A 226 3.35 26.54 10.24
C SER A 226 3.27 25.29 9.37
N ALA A 227 2.39 25.32 8.37
CA ALA A 227 2.36 24.36 7.26
C ALA A 227 3.20 24.80 6.04
N LEU A 228 3.96 25.90 6.16
CA LEU A 228 4.81 26.42 5.08
C LEU A 228 6.05 25.52 4.86
N PRO A 229 6.60 25.45 3.63
CA PRO A 229 7.90 24.86 3.39
C PRO A 229 8.99 25.53 4.24
N SER A 230 9.97 24.76 4.72
CA SER A 230 10.96 25.25 5.69
C SER A 230 11.77 26.46 5.19
N GLN A 231 12.10 26.50 3.90
CA GLN A 231 12.79 27.63 3.25
C GLN A 231 11.95 28.92 3.21
N ILE A 232 10.62 28.79 3.23
CA ILE A 232 9.67 29.92 3.27
C ILE A 232 9.42 30.35 4.72
N LEU A 233 9.42 29.40 5.68
CA LEU A 233 9.31 29.71 7.10
C LEU A 233 10.56 30.39 7.67
N ALA A 234 11.76 29.95 7.26
CA ALA A 234 13.05 30.45 7.79
C ALA A 234 13.18 31.99 7.79
N PRO A 235 12.96 32.73 6.69
CA PRO A 235 13.06 34.19 6.67
C PRO A 235 11.92 34.92 7.40
N LEU A 236 10.88 34.20 7.86
CA LEU A 236 9.77 34.77 8.63
C LEU A 236 10.03 34.75 10.15
N LEU A 237 11.09 34.10 10.61
CA LEU A 237 11.45 34.01 12.03
C LEU A 237 12.21 35.26 12.51
N PRO A 238 12.11 35.64 13.80
CA PRO A 238 12.88 36.73 14.37
C PRO A 238 14.37 36.38 14.46
N SER A 239 15.24 37.40 14.41
CA SER A 239 16.71 37.27 14.50
C SER A 239 17.24 36.70 15.82
N SER A 240 16.37 36.39 16.79
CA SER A 240 16.67 35.63 18.00
C SER A 240 16.67 34.11 17.78
N ALA A 241 15.92 33.61 16.79
CA ALA A 241 15.75 32.18 16.52
C ALA A 241 16.77 31.67 15.49
N GLN A 242 18.04 31.93 15.76
CA GLN A 242 19.13 31.72 14.79
C GLN A 242 19.37 30.24 14.52
N THR A 243 19.30 29.38 15.54
CA THR A 243 19.52 27.94 15.39
C THR A 243 18.34 27.30 14.66
N THR A 244 17.10 27.63 15.03
CA THR A 244 15.89 27.20 14.32
C THR A 244 15.92 27.63 12.86
N THR A 245 16.24 28.90 12.59
CA THR A 245 16.36 29.44 11.22
C THR A 245 17.41 28.67 10.41
N HIS A 246 18.61 28.45 10.98
CA HIS A 246 19.65 27.69 10.31
C HIS A 246 19.19 26.26 9.97
N ILE A 247 18.60 25.54 10.93
CA ILE A 247 18.08 24.17 10.72
C ILE A 247 17.04 24.13 9.58
N LEU A 248 16.10 25.08 9.54
CA LEU A 248 15.08 25.16 8.50
C LEU A 248 15.66 25.34 7.09
N THR A 249 16.76 26.10 6.95
CA THR A 249 17.45 26.28 5.66
C THR A 249 18.18 25.04 5.15
N GLN A 250 18.41 24.02 5.99
CA GLN A 250 19.13 22.80 5.58
C GLN A 250 18.25 21.81 4.80
N THR A 251 16.92 21.93 4.84
CA THR A 251 16.03 21.09 4.02
C THR A 251 15.80 21.76 2.67
N ALA A 252 16.73 21.55 1.74
CA ALA A 252 16.54 21.91 0.33
C ALA A 252 15.40 21.08 -0.30
N ALA A 253 14.81 21.56 -1.38
CA ALA A 253 13.85 20.85 -2.20
C ALA A 253 14.29 20.84 -3.67
N VAL A 254 13.67 19.99 -4.50
CA VAL A 254 13.96 19.94 -5.95
C VAL A 254 12.78 20.44 -6.77
N THR A 255 13.10 20.99 -7.94
CA THR A 255 12.12 21.43 -8.96
C THR A 255 11.80 20.27 -9.91
N VAL A 256 10.51 20.08 -10.22
CA VAL A 256 10.03 19.02 -11.14
C VAL A 256 9.15 19.64 -12.23
N ALA A 257 9.44 19.33 -13.48
CA ALA A 257 8.50 19.57 -14.58
C ALA A 257 7.52 18.39 -14.68
N VAL A 258 6.24 18.72 -14.66
CA VAL A 258 5.12 17.79 -14.91
C VAL A 258 4.59 18.11 -16.30
N VAL A 259 4.76 17.19 -17.25
CA VAL A 259 4.23 17.35 -18.61
C VAL A 259 3.13 16.33 -18.84
N ASN A 260 1.90 16.83 -18.83
CA ASN A 260 0.69 16.08 -19.13
C ASN A 260 0.50 16.07 -20.65
N LEU A 261 0.23 14.91 -21.24
CA LEU A 261 0.04 14.70 -22.67
C LEU A 261 -1.27 13.92 -22.88
N ALA A 262 -2.14 14.39 -23.76
CA ALA A 262 -3.35 13.66 -24.17
C ALA A 262 -3.26 13.29 -25.65
N PHE A 263 -3.38 12.01 -25.96
CA PHE A 263 -3.32 11.46 -27.32
C PHE A 263 -4.67 10.86 -27.74
N LYS A 264 -4.96 10.89 -29.04
CA LYS A 264 -6.15 10.30 -29.64
C LYS A 264 -6.01 8.79 -29.79
N GLY A 265 -7.01 8.05 -29.33
CA GLY A 265 -7.02 6.59 -29.31
C GLY A 265 -6.13 6.00 -28.21
N ASN A 266 -6.14 4.68 -28.10
CA ASN A 266 -5.23 3.92 -27.24
C ASN A 266 -3.84 3.79 -27.90
N VAL A 267 -2.92 4.69 -27.55
CA VAL A 267 -1.57 4.74 -28.16
C VAL A 267 -0.50 4.00 -27.36
N VAL A 268 -0.81 3.48 -26.17
CA VAL A 268 0.18 2.84 -25.28
C VAL A 268 0.12 1.31 -25.44
N PRO A 269 1.19 0.65 -25.93
CA PRO A 269 1.14 -0.78 -26.25
C PRO A 269 1.18 -1.72 -25.03
N ILE A 270 1.19 -1.19 -23.80
CA ILE A 270 1.35 -1.95 -22.54
C ILE A 270 0.42 -1.44 -21.44
N GLN A 271 -0.40 -2.31 -20.85
CA GLN A 271 -1.27 -1.97 -19.74
C GLN A 271 -0.52 -1.97 -18.40
N GLY A 272 -0.62 -0.88 -17.64
CA GLY A 272 -0.02 -0.76 -16.31
C GLY A 272 -0.18 0.61 -15.67
N PHE A 273 0.48 0.82 -14.53
CA PHE A 273 0.53 2.14 -13.88
C PHE A 273 1.38 3.15 -14.67
N GLY A 274 2.39 2.65 -15.38
CA GLY A 274 3.49 3.43 -15.93
C GLY A 274 4.85 2.79 -15.67
N TYR A 275 5.92 3.52 -15.97
CA TYR A 275 7.30 3.09 -15.73
C TYR A 275 8.14 4.13 -14.98
N LEU A 276 9.08 3.64 -14.19
CA LEU A 276 10.12 4.44 -13.53
C LEU A 276 11.46 4.27 -14.24
N ILE A 277 12.29 5.31 -14.21
CA ILE A 277 13.54 5.37 -14.98
C ILE A 277 14.74 5.28 -14.03
N PRO A 278 15.62 4.27 -14.16
CA PRO A 278 16.84 4.14 -13.37
C PRO A 278 17.83 5.29 -13.54
N LYS A 279 18.70 5.51 -12.55
CA LYS A 279 19.76 6.52 -12.58
C LYS A 279 20.49 6.64 -13.92
N LYS A 280 21.05 5.55 -14.44
CA LYS A 280 21.82 5.53 -15.70
C LYS A 280 21.03 6.00 -16.93
N GLU A 281 19.72 5.81 -16.95
CA GLU A 281 18.86 6.26 -18.05
C GLU A 281 18.40 7.71 -17.81
N ALA A 282 17.99 8.04 -16.58
CA ALA A 282 17.54 9.39 -16.19
C ALA A 282 18.65 10.43 -16.37
N GLU A 283 19.91 10.11 -16.03
CA GLU A 283 21.07 11.00 -16.17
C GLU A 283 21.41 11.41 -17.61
N LYS A 284 20.78 10.79 -18.62
CA LYS A 284 20.94 11.16 -20.04
C LYS A 284 20.09 12.35 -20.45
N GLU A 285 18.88 12.44 -19.90
CA GLU A 285 17.80 13.29 -20.45
C GLU A 285 16.93 13.98 -19.40
N GLY A 286 17.16 13.72 -18.10
CA GLY A 286 16.43 14.32 -16.99
C GLY A 286 15.03 13.76 -16.73
N VAL A 287 14.54 12.77 -17.49
CA VAL A 287 13.23 12.14 -17.27
C VAL A 287 13.31 11.11 -16.12
N LEU A 288 12.33 11.14 -15.22
CA LEU A 288 12.28 10.33 -13.99
C LEU A 288 11.30 9.15 -14.09
N GLY A 289 10.21 9.32 -14.84
CA GLY A 289 9.17 8.32 -15.02
C GLY A 289 7.99 8.85 -15.83
N VAL A 290 7.12 7.94 -16.26
CA VAL A 290 5.86 8.24 -16.96
C VAL A 290 4.73 7.45 -16.33
N VAL A 291 3.65 8.15 -15.96
CA VAL A 291 2.39 7.57 -15.47
C VAL A 291 1.42 7.39 -16.64
N PHE A 292 0.65 6.29 -16.62
CA PHE A 292 -0.36 5.97 -17.63
C PHE A 292 -1.75 6.32 -17.06
N ASP A 293 -2.13 7.59 -17.08
CA ASP A 293 -3.26 8.10 -16.30
C ASP A 293 -4.61 7.54 -16.74
N SER A 294 -4.85 7.36 -18.05
CA SER A 294 -6.04 6.66 -18.57
C SER A 294 -6.10 5.18 -18.18
N SER A 295 -4.95 4.54 -17.94
CA SER A 295 -4.88 3.14 -17.50
C SER A 295 -5.14 3.02 -15.99
N ALA A 296 -4.66 3.99 -15.19
CA ALA A 296 -4.89 4.02 -13.75
C ALA A 296 -6.30 4.52 -13.38
N LEU A 297 -6.78 5.59 -14.02
CA LEU A 297 -8.00 6.33 -13.68
C LEU A 297 -8.80 6.69 -14.95
N PRO A 298 -9.31 5.70 -15.73
CA PRO A 298 -10.08 5.96 -16.95
C PRO A 298 -11.35 6.77 -16.69
N ASN A 299 -11.90 6.74 -15.47
CA ASN A 299 -13.05 7.56 -15.06
C ASN A 299 -12.74 9.07 -14.92
N GLN A 300 -11.53 9.52 -15.25
CA GLN A 300 -11.14 10.92 -15.40
C GLN A 300 -10.88 11.32 -16.86
N ASP A 301 -11.09 10.40 -17.82
CA ASP A 301 -11.05 10.71 -19.24
C ASP A 301 -12.38 11.34 -19.66
N ASP A 302 -12.33 12.31 -20.57
CA ASP A 302 -13.52 12.99 -21.09
C ASP A 302 -14.27 12.05 -22.08
N PRO A 303 -15.50 11.61 -21.78
CA PRO A 303 -16.24 10.69 -22.63
C PRO A 303 -16.66 11.31 -23.97
N GLU A 304 -16.70 12.64 -24.11
CA GLU A 304 -17.05 13.31 -25.36
C GLU A 304 -15.90 13.29 -26.39
N LEU A 305 -14.66 13.11 -25.93
CA LEU A 305 -13.48 12.99 -26.80
C LEU A 305 -13.30 11.58 -27.41
N GLY A 306 -14.07 10.59 -26.94
CA GLY A 306 -13.97 9.20 -27.37
C GLY A 306 -12.81 8.46 -26.70
N GLU A 307 -12.15 7.54 -27.42
CA GLU A 307 -10.95 6.88 -26.89
C GLU A 307 -9.77 7.86 -26.87
N VAL A 308 -9.20 8.07 -25.68
CA VAL A 308 -8.08 8.99 -25.40
C VAL A 308 -7.06 8.27 -24.52
N THR A 309 -5.78 8.62 -24.67
CA THR A 309 -4.73 8.23 -23.73
C THR A 309 -4.10 9.44 -23.08
N ARG A 310 -4.27 9.59 -21.76
CA ARG A 310 -3.51 10.56 -20.95
C ARG A 310 -2.24 9.92 -20.38
N LEU A 311 -1.13 10.66 -20.47
CA LEU A 311 0.18 10.35 -19.90
C LEU A 311 0.72 11.54 -19.10
N THR A 312 1.38 11.27 -17.97
CA THR A 312 2.09 12.29 -17.20
C THR A 312 3.57 11.96 -17.12
N VAL A 313 4.39 12.78 -17.78
CA VAL A 313 5.86 12.67 -17.81
C VAL A 313 6.46 13.53 -16.70
N MET A 314 7.23 12.91 -15.81
CA MET A 314 7.89 13.58 -14.67
C MET A 314 9.38 13.79 -15.00
N MET A 315 9.88 15.02 -14.87
CA MET A 315 11.25 15.38 -15.26
C MET A 315 11.94 16.32 -14.26
N GLY A 316 13.27 16.22 -14.18
CA GLY A 316 14.12 17.09 -13.38
C GLY A 316 14.46 16.48 -12.02
N GLY A 317 13.88 17.01 -10.94
CA GLY A 317 14.27 16.64 -9.60
C GLY A 317 15.72 17.07 -9.31
N HIS A 318 16.52 16.18 -8.71
CA HIS A 318 17.95 16.42 -8.51
C HIS A 318 18.74 16.61 -9.82
N LEU A 319 18.18 16.23 -10.97
CA LEU A 319 18.77 16.42 -12.30
C LEU A 319 18.40 17.78 -12.93
N TRP A 320 17.57 18.62 -12.29
CA TRP A 320 17.03 19.86 -12.86
C TRP A 320 18.13 20.77 -13.43
N GLY A 321 19.13 21.13 -12.63
CA GLY A 321 20.23 22.02 -13.06
C GLY A 321 21.12 21.46 -14.18
N ARG A 322 21.08 20.15 -14.45
CA ARG A 322 21.86 19.51 -15.52
C ARG A 322 21.15 19.58 -16.88
N HIS A 323 19.81 19.56 -16.90
CA HIS A 323 19.03 19.40 -18.15
C HIS A 323 18.01 20.51 -18.43
N PHE A 324 17.57 21.26 -17.41
CA PHE A 324 16.38 22.13 -17.50
C PHE A 324 16.58 23.55 -16.97
N GLU A 325 17.78 23.91 -16.50
CA GLU A 325 18.08 25.30 -16.15
C GLU A 325 18.03 26.19 -17.40
N GLY A 326 17.21 27.24 -17.35
CA GLY A 326 16.93 28.13 -18.50
C GLY A 326 16.01 27.55 -19.58
N VAL A 327 15.53 26.29 -19.46
CA VAL A 327 14.68 25.66 -20.48
C VAL A 327 13.22 26.10 -20.31
N GLY A 328 12.64 26.65 -21.38
CA GLY A 328 11.23 27.04 -21.43
C GLY A 328 10.26 25.87 -21.66
N GLU A 329 8.97 26.12 -21.48
CA GLU A 329 7.92 25.09 -21.49
C GLU A 329 7.86 24.29 -22.80
N GLU A 330 8.10 24.94 -23.94
CA GLU A 330 8.19 24.27 -25.26
C GLU A 330 9.33 23.23 -25.31
N GLY A 331 10.48 23.53 -24.72
CA GLY A 331 11.62 22.59 -24.64
C GLY A 331 11.37 21.42 -23.68
N LEU A 332 10.57 21.64 -22.64
CA LEU A 332 10.09 20.58 -21.74
C LEU A 332 9.06 19.68 -22.46
N LEU A 333 8.14 20.28 -23.22
CA LEU A 333 7.18 19.54 -24.05
C LEU A 333 7.89 18.70 -25.12
N GLU A 334 8.89 19.26 -25.81
CA GLU A 334 9.71 18.55 -26.78
C GLU A 334 10.42 17.35 -26.13
N ARG A 335 11.13 17.56 -25.01
CA ARG A 335 11.78 16.47 -24.25
C ARG A 335 10.82 15.35 -23.88
N ALA A 336 9.61 15.68 -23.42
CA ALA A 336 8.59 14.70 -23.06
C ALA A 336 8.07 13.91 -24.28
N LEU A 337 7.86 14.58 -25.42
CA LEU A 337 7.40 13.97 -26.67
C LEU A 337 8.48 13.09 -27.32
N GLU A 338 9.73 13.57 -27.39
CA GLU A 338 10.90 12.77 -27.80
C GLU A 338 11.03 11.51 -26.95
N HIS A 339 10.82 11.63 -25.63
CA HIS A 339 10.91 10.51 -24.70
C HIS A 339 9.82 9.45 -24.98
N VAL A 340 8.54 9.81 -24.94
CA VAL A 340 7.45 8.83 -25.10
C VAL A 340 7.36 8.26 -26.53
N GLY A 341 7.70 9.05 -27.56
CA GLY A 341 7.85 8.54 -28.93
C GLY A 341 8.96 7.50 -29.05
N ARG A 342 10.05 7.65 -28.30
CA ARG A 342 11.19 6.72 -28.29
C ARG A 342 10.92 5.46 -27.45
N THR A 343 10.31 5.57 -26.26
CA THR A 343 10.11 4.44 -25.34
C THR A 343 8.81 3.66 -25.57
N LEU A 344 7.73 4.34 -25.93
CA LEU A 344 6.39 3.75 -26.11
C LEU A 344 5.97 3.64 -27.59
N LYS A 345 6.75 4.21 -28.51
CA LYS A 345 6.48 4.24 -29.97
C LYS A 345 5.20 5.00 -30.36
N ILE A 346 4.82 5.98 -29.52
CA ILE A 346 3.67 6.85 -29.76
C ILE A 346 3.98 7.82 -30.90
N ASP A 347 3.05 7.96 -31.85
CA ASP A 347 3.13 9.00 -32.88
C ASP A 347 2.75 10.37 -32.30
N ARG A 348 3.63 11.36 -32.48
CA ARG A 348 3.40 12.75 -32.12
C ARG A 348 2.17 13.35 -32.82
N ASN A 349 1.83 12.88 -34.02
CA ASN A 349 0.64 13.35 -34.76
C ASN A 349 -0.68 12.97 -34.08
N ALA A 350 -0.67 12.05 -33.10
CA ALA A 350 -1.85 11.71 -32.31
C ALA A 350 -2.10 12.66 -31.12
N LEU A 351 -1.21 13.63 -30.84
CA LEU A 351 -1.35 14.55 -29.71
C LEU A 351 -2.57 15.48 -29.90
N LEU A 352 -3.51 15.43 -28.96
CA LEU A 352 -4.69 16.28 -28.89
C LEU A 352 -4.41 17.56 -28.09
N SER A 353 -3.74 17.42 -26.95
CA SER A 353 -3.39 18.54 -26.07
C SER A 353 -2.24 18.18 -25.13
N SER A 354 -1.64 19.20 -24.53
CA SER A 354 -0.58 19.06 -23.53
C SER A 354 -0.64 20.18 -22.50
N LEU A 355 -0.23 19.90 -21.27
CA LEU A 355 -0.07 20.90 -20.21
C LEU A 355 1.28 20.70 -19.52
N VAL A 356 2.17 21.68 -19.66
CA VAL A 356 3.45 21.76 -18.96
C VAL A 356 3.24 22.56 -17.66
N SER A 357 3.80 22.08 -16.55
CA SER A 357 3.83 22.83 -15.29
C SER A 357 5.15 22.61 -14.56
N VAL A 358 5.89 23.68 -14.27
CA VAL A 358 7.16 23.63 -13.53
C VAL A 358 6.91 23.87 -12.04
N GLN A 359 6.89 22.78 -11.28
CA GLN A 359 6.73 22.82 -9.83
C GLN A 359 8.09 23.15 -9.19
N ARG A 360 8.31 24.42 -8.84
CA ARG A 360 9.57 24.87 -8.21
C ARG A 360 9.64 24.44 -6.76
N ASP A 361 10.81 23.93 -6.37
CA ASP A 361 11.19 23.58 -4.99
C ASP A 361 10.14 22.73 -4.25
N CYS A 362 9.50 21.80 -4.98
CA CYS A 362 8.25 21.16 -4.59
C CYS A 362 8.43 19.86 -3.79
N ILE A 363 9.57 19.16 -3.91
CA ILE A 363 9.84 17.92 -3.17
C ILE A 363 11.08 18.09 -2.27
N PRO A 364 10.89 18.26 -0.94
CA PRO A 364 11.97 18.31 0.04
C PRO A 364 12.88 17.08 0.03
N GLN A 365 14.19 17.31 0.09
CA GLN A 365 15.24 16.30 0.03
C GLN A 365 15.78 15.98 1.42
N TYR A 366 15.34 14.86 2.00
CA TYR A 366 15.80 14.41 3.31
C TYR A 366 17.20 13.79 3.23
N ARG A 367 18.22 14.64 3.03
CA ARG A 367 19.65 14.27 3.02
C ARG A 367 20.13 13.76 4.38
N ILE A 368 21.27 13.07 4.43
CA ILE A 368 21.92 12.61 5.68
C ILE A 368 21.81 13.63 6.82
N GLY A 369 21.50 13.12 8.01
CA GLY A 369 21.31 13.91 9.23
C GLY A 369 19.94 14.58 9.35
N HIS A 370 19.02 14.39 8.40
CA HIS A 370 17.67 15.00 8.45
C HIS A 370 16.92 14.61 9.74
N TRP A 371 16.94 13.34 10.12
CA TRP A 371 16.38 12.89 11.42
C TRP A 371 16.98 13.64 12.63
N GLU A 372 18.29 13.87 12.66
CA GLU A 372 18.96 14.55 13.78
C GLU A 372 18.65 16.06 13.77
N ARG A 373 18.57 16.68 12.59
CA ARG A 373 18.07 18.05 12.40
C ARG A 373 16.62 18.22 12.84
N MET A 374 15.73 17.26 12.59
CA MET A 374 14.33 17.33 13.03
C MET A 374 14.21 17.23 14.56
N LYS A 375 15.06 16.43 15.23
CA LYS A 375 15.14 16.42 16.70
C LYS A 375 15.64 17.75 17.25
N GLN A 376 16.71 18.31 16.67
CA GLN A 376 17.22 19.64 17.04
C GLN A 376 16.19 20.76 16.76
N LEU A 377 15.33 20.58 15.75
CA LEU A 377 14.25 21.52 15.45
C LEU A 377 13.17 21.50 16.56
N GLU A 378 12.74 20.33 17.03
CA GLU A 378 11.78 20.22 18.15
C GLU A 378 12.37 20.85 19.44
N GLU A 379 13.67 20.67 19.69
CA GLU A 379 14.38 21.28 20.82
C GLU A 379 14.50 22.81 20.71
N THR A 380 14.87 23.34 19.53
CA THR A 380 15.08 24.79 19.32
C THR A 380 13.78 25.58 19.17
N LEU A 381 12.72 24.98 18.58
CA LEU A 381 11.36 25.55 18.65
C LEU A 381 10.92 25.73 20.11
N GLY A 382 11.32 24.83 21.00
CA GLY A 382 11.11 24.95 22.45
C GLY A 382 11.88 26.11 23.08
N SER A 383 13.19 26.18 22.85
CA SER A 383 14.08 27.11 23.57
C SER A 383 14.19 28.52 22.97
N GLU A 384 14.21 28.67 21.64
CA GLU A 384 14.37 29.99 20.99
C GLU A 384 13.03 30.72 20.79
N LEU A 385 11.90 29.99 20.77
CA LEU A 385 10.56 30.51 20.47
C LEU A 385 9.51 30.20 21.56
N GLY A 386 9.97 29.83 22.78
CA GLY A 386 9.10 29.48 23.92
C GLY A 386 8.17 28.27 23.65
N GLY A 387 8.44 27.50 22.60
CA GLY A 387 7.54 26.48 22.09
C GLY A 387 6.18 27.02 21.60
N ARG A 388 6.05 28.31 21.27
CA ARG A 388 4.83 28.90 20.68
C ARG A 388 4.70 28.68 19.16
N LEU A 389 5.68 28.01 18.54
CA LEU A 389 5.64 27.57 17.16
C LEU A 389 5.68 26.04 17.08
N SER A 390 4.88 25.48 16.19
CA SER A 390 5.00 24.10 15.71
C SER A 390 5.04 24.09 14.18
N VAL A 391 5.63 23.04 13.60
CA VAL A 391 5.83 22.92 12.15
C VAL A 391 5.24 21.63 11.63
N VAL A 392 4.72 21.64 10.40
CA VAL A 392 4.05 20.49 9.78
C VAL A 392 4.15 20.55 8.25
N GLY A 393 3.95 19.41 7.58
CA GLY A 393 4.04 19.29 6.13
C GLY A 393 5.34 18.66 5.62
N SER A 394 5.53 18.71 4.29
CA SER A 394 6.50 17.89 3.57
C SER A 394 7.97 18.23 3.84
N SER A 395 8.31 19.40 4.41
CA SER A 395 9.69 19.73 4.80
C SER A 395 10.19 18.97 6.03
N TYR A 396 9.33 18.23 6.73
CA TYR A 396 9.62 17.74 8.08
C TYR A 396 9.55 16.20 8.22
N GLY A 397 8.33 15.64 8.16
CA GLY A 397 8.03 14.29 8.67
C GLY A 397 7.44 13.30 7.67
N GLY A 398 7.65 13.50 6.38
CA GLY A 398 7.10 12.66 5.29
C GLY A 398 6.57 13.51 4.14
N VAL A 399 6.86 13.09 2.90
CA VAL A 399 6.53 13.86 1.69
C VAL A 399 5.19 13.49 1.07
N SER A 400 4.55 12.39 1.47
CA SER A 400 3.27 11.98 0.88
C SER A 400 2.08 12.74 1.47
N VAL A 401 0.98 12.79 0.73
CA VAL A 401 -0.31 13.36 1.21
C VAL A 401 -0.75 12.67 2.50
N ASN A 402 -0.59 11.35 2.59
CA ASN A 402 -0.96 10.58 3.79
C ASN A 402 -0.14 11.01 5.02
N ASP A 403 1.18 11.20 4.85
CA ASP A 403 2.05 11.65 5.93
C ASP A 403 1.73 13.09 6.34
N CYS A 404 1.45 13.97 5.37
CA CYS A 404 1.05 15.35 5.65
C CYS A 404 -0.27 15.43 6.43
N VAL A 405 -1.28 14.62 6.07
CA VAL A 405 -2.55 14.53 6.80
C VAL A 405 -2.36 13.92 8.20
N LYS A 406 -1.59 12.83 8.33
CA LYS A 406 -1.25 12.24 9.63
C LYS A 406 -0.55 13.25 10.53
N ASN A 407 0.54 13.86 10.05
CA ASN A 407 1.34 14.80 10.82
C ASN A 407 0.53 16.06 11.17
N GLY A 408 -0.38 16.50 10.28
CA GLY A 408 -1.37 17.53 10.55
C GLY A 408 -2.23 17.22 11.78
N LYS A 409 -2.81 16.02 11.81
CA LYS A 409 -3.60 15.53 12.95
C LYS A 409 -2.75 15.44 14.23
N GLU A 410 -1.59 14.78 14.19
CA GLU A 410 -0.75 14.60 15.38
C GLU A 410 -0.21 15.91 15.97
N VAL A 411 0.13 16.91 15.13
CA VAL A 411 0.54 18.24 15.61
C VAL A 411 -0.64 19.02 16.19
N ALA A 412 -1.82 18.96 15.56
CA ALA A 412 -3.03 19.58 16.11
C ALA A 412 -3.42 18.97 17.47
N GLU A 413 -3.39 17.64 17.61
CA GLU A 413 -3.61 16.94 18.88
C GLU A 413 -2.63 17.44 19.97
N LYS A 414 -1.31 17.40 19.70
CA LYS A 414 -0.27 17.89 20.63
C LYS A 414 -0.48 19.35 21.06
N VAL A 415 -0.90 20.23 20.14
CA VAL A 415 -1.14 21.65 20.44
C VAL A 415 -2.39 21.83 21.29
N VAL A 416 -3.47 21.08 21.04
CA VAL A 416 -4.66 21.07 21.91
C VAL A 416 -4.29 20.61 23.32
N GLU A 417 -3.53 19.52 23.48
CA GLU A 417 -3.06 19.06 24.79
C GLU A 417 -2.24 20.13 25.53
N LYS A 418 -1.30 20.77 24.82
CA LYS A 418 -0.45 21.83 25.39
C LYS A 418 -1.23 23.08 25.79
N VAL A 419 -2.21 23.51 25.00
CA VAL A 419 -2.96 24.76 25.22
C VAL A 419 -4.10 24.58 26.23
N THR A 420 -4.76 23.42 26.27
CA THR A 420 -5.91 23.20 27.17
C THR A 420 -5.55 22.44 28.46
N GLY A 421 -4.37 21.82 28.54
CA GLY A 421 -3.97 20.95 29.66
C GLY A 421 -4.80 19.67 29.79
N ARG A 422 -5.52 19.28 28.73
CA ARG A 422 -6.40 18.10 28.69
C ARG A 422 -5.83 17.11 27.67
N PRO A 423 -5.65 15.82 28.00
CA PRO A 423 -5.22 14.84 27.00
C PRO A 423 -6.30 14.67 25.93
N VAL A 424 -5.89 14.49 24.68
CA VAL A 424 -6.81 14.11 23.60
C VAL A 424 -7.16 12.65 23.79
N VAL A 425 -8.45 12.36 23.97
CA VAL A 425 -8.94 10.98 24.07
C VAL A 425 -8.76 10.31 22.71
N LYS A 426 -7.74 9.46 22.59
CA LYS A 426 -7.54 8.63 21.41
C LYS A 426 -8.64 7.56 21.32
N PRO A 427 -9.06 7.16 20.11
CA PRO A 427 -10.05 6.11 19.91
C PRO A 427 -9.70 4.85 20.71
N GLN A 428 -10.49 4.55 21.75
CA GLN A 428 -10.36 3.28 22.44
C GLN A 428 -11.05 2.21 21.60
N ALA A 429 -10.36 1.09 21.39
CA ALA A 429 -10.86 -0.06 20.68
C ALA A 429 -12.30 -0.38 21.11
N ILE A 430 -13.24 -0.38 20.16
CA ILE A 430 -14.66 -0.66 20.42
C ILE A 430 -14.79 -2.10 20.95
N ARG A 431 -14.76 -2.24 22.27
CA ARG A 431 -15.04 -3.49 22.96
C ARG A 431 -16.52 -3.79 22.79
N HIS A 432 -16.86 -4.54 21.74
CA HIS A 432 -18.17 -5.17 21.58
C HIS A 432 -18.40 -6.18 22.70
N ALA A 433 -18.80 -5.68 23.88
CA ALA A 433 -19.40 -6.44 24.96
C ALA A 433 -20.86 -6.84 24.59
N MET A 434 -21.06 -7.28 23.35
CA MET A 434 -22.30 -7.89 22.88
C MET A 434 -22.20 -9.40 23.05
N MET A 435 -22.63 -9.90 24.22
CA MET A 435 -22.99 -11.31 24.35
C MET A 435 -24.21 -11.60 23.46
N ARG A 436 -23.98 -11.88 22.17
CA ARG A 436 -25.02 -12.43 21.31
C ARG A 436 -25.34 -13.86 21.80
N PRO A 437 -26.59 -14.17 22.15
CA PRO A 437 -26.96 -15.55 22.45
C PRO A 437 -26.78 -16.41 21.19
N PRO A 438 -26.29 -17.66 21.30
CA PRO A 438 -26.06 -18.52 20.14
C PRO A 438 -27.38 -18.90 19.48
N GLY A 439 -27.53 -18.60 18.18
CA GLY A 439 -28.67 -19.05 17.36
C GLY A 439 -29.37 -17.99 16.51
N ALA A 440 -29.09 -16.69 16.70
CA ALA A 440 -29.68 -15.65 15.86
C ALA A 440 -29.10 -15.69 14.42
N PRO A 441 -29.95 -15.74 13.37
CA PRO A 441 -29.49 -15.70 11.97
C PRO A 441 -28.91 -14.32 11.62
N LYS A 442 -28.05 -14.27 10.59
CA LYS A 442 -27.57 -13.02 10.02
C LYS A 442 -28.67 -12.39 9.15
N PRO A 443 -28.90 -11.06 9.19
CA PRO A 443 -29.63 -10.36 8.14
C PRO A 443 -28.82 -10.34 6.83
N ASP A 444 -29.49 -10.12 5.71
CA ASP A 444 -28.86 -9.93 4.40
C ASP A 444 -28.25 -8.52 4.29
N PRO A 445 -26.99 -8.36 3.83
CA PRO A 445 -26.35 -7.05 3.71
C PRO A 445 -26.96 -6.11 2.66
N PHE A 446 -27.95 -6.53 1.85
CA PHE A 446 -28.61 -5.64 0.88
C PHE A 446 -29.81 -4.85 1.43
N ASP A 447 -30.54 -5.35 2.43
CA ASP A 447 -31.78 -4.71 2.91
C ASP A 447 -31.55 -3.39 3.67
N GLU A 448 -30.37 -3.20 4.25
CA GLU A 448 -30.05 -1.99 5.04
C GLU A 448 -29.68 -0.77 4.18
N MET A 449 -29.45 -0.97 2.87
CA MET A 449 -29.01 0.08 1.95
C MET A 449 -30.17 0.91 1.33
N LEU A 450 -31.43 0.51 1.54
CA LEU A 450 -32.62 1.20 1.00
C LEU A 450 -33.51 1.76 2.12
N GLY A 451 -33.13 2.93 2.64
CA GLY A 451 -33.78 3.62 3.76
C GLY A 451 -35.19 4.20 3.52
N THR A 452 -36.14 3.45 2.94
CA THR A 452 -37.52 3.91 2.70
C THR A 452 -38.45 3.74 3.90
N ARG A 453 -38.20 4.49 4.99
CA ARG A 453 -39.08 4.49 6.18
C ARG A 453 -40.30 5.42 6.02
N ALA A 454 -41.22 5.04 5.14
CA ALA A 454 -42.44 5.81 4.87
C ALA A 454 -43.37 5.87 6.11
N ARG A 455 -43.75 7.09 6.53
CA ARG A 455 -44.80 7.28 7.56
C ARG A 455 -46.19 6.98 6.98
N ARG A 456 -46.96 6.10 7.60
CA ARG A 456 -48.44 6.11 7.59
C ARG A 456 -48.97 5.43 8.87
N GLY A 457 -50.14 5.87 9.33
CA GLY A 457 -50.73 5.48 10.62
C GLY A 457 -51.62 4.25 10.57
N HIS A 458 -52.27 3.96 11.71
CA HIS A 458 -53.17 2.81 11.92
C HIS A 458 -54.30 2.67 10.89
N LEU A 459 -54.68 1.42 10.62
CA LEU A 459 -56.06 0.92 10.71
C LEU A 459 -56.04 -0.61 10.91
N GLN A 460 -57.16 -1.19 11.34
CA GLN A 460 -57.31 -2.63 11.64
C GLN A 460 -57.98 -3.38 10.46
N GLU A 461 -57.79 -4.71 10.32
CA GLU A 461 -58.84 -5.72 10.54
C GLU A 461 -58.47 -7.19 10.14
N ARG A 462 -58.94 -8.15 10.97
CA ARG A 462 -59.43 -9.55 10.76
C ARG A 462 -58.69 -10.63 9.90
N GLN A 463 -58.28 -11.70 10.60
CA GLN A 463 -58.45 -13.19 10.43
C GLN A 463 -58.75 -13.87 9.05
N ILE A 464 -58.21 -15.10 8.86
CA ILE A 464 -58.89 -16.38 8.41
C ILE A 464 -57.89 -17.60 8.42
N GLU A 465 -58.35 -18.86 8.23
CA GLU A 465 -57.71 -20.15 8.66
C GLU A 465 -58.03 -21.39 7.75
N THR A 466 -57.38 -22.60 7.75
CA THR A 466 -56.03 -23.05 8.19
C THR A 466 -55.33 -24.21 7.36
N PRO A 467 -55.64 -25.55 7.42
CA PRO A 467 -54.55 -26.58 7.44
C PRO A 467 -54.66 -27.94 6.67
N GLY A 468 -53.54 -28.70 6.55
CA GLY A 468 -53.44 -30.19 6.40
C GLY A 468 -52.61 -30.74 5.19
N SER A 469 -52.05 -31.98 5.10
CA SER A 469 -51.70 -33.06 6.08
C SER A 469 -50.93 -34.29 5.45
N ARG A 470 -50.00 -34.96 6.18
CA ARG A 470 -49.54 -36.42 6.28
C ARG A 470 -49.74 -37.48 5.12
N SER A 471 -49.07 -38.67 5.00
CA SER A 471 -47.83 -39.36 5.53
C SER A 471 -47.69 -40.87 5.02
N TYR A 472 -46.54 -41.57 5.23
CA TYR A 472 -46.26 -43.07 5.20
C TYR A 472 -46.22 -43.85 3.84
N SER A 473 -45.87 -45.16 3.72
CA SER A 473 -44.60 -45.97 3.89
C SER A 473 -44.72 -47.31 3.05
N THR A 474 -44.01 -48.47 3.06
CA THR A 474 -43.04 -49.23 3.92
C THR A 474 -42.45 -50.50 3.17
N PHE A 475 -41.45 -51.23 3.72
CA PHE A 475 -41.05 -52.68 3.43
C PHE A 475 -40.38 -53.04 2.04
N ALA A 476 -39.78 -54.21 1.69
CA ALA A 476 -39.20 -55.50 2.26
C ALA A 476 -38.53 -56.35 1.08
N ARG A 477 -37.82 -57.52 1.12
CA ARG A 477 -37.05 -58.42 2.07
C ARG A 477 -36.33 -59.61 1.30
N VAL A 478 -35.11 -60.07 1.72
CA VAL A 478 -34.62 -61.52 1.86
C VAL A 478 -34.34 -62.41 0.57
N PRO A 479 -33.41 -63.44 0.46
CA PRO A 479 -31.99 -63.63 0.90
C PRO A 479 -31.01 -64.59 0.05
N MET A 480 -29.75 -64.81 0.53
CA MET A 480 -28.86 -66.05 0.50
C MET A 480 -28.07 -66.65 -0.72
N GLY A 481 -26.83 -67.16 -0.44
CA GLY A 481 -25.97 -68.14 -1.20
C GLY A 481 -24.52 -67.65 -1.52
N ARG A 482 -23.32 -68.21 -1.18
CA ARG A 482 -22.67 -69.57 -1.09
C ARG A 482 -22.36 -70.21 -2.48
N VAL A 483 -21.18 -70.79 -2.86
CA VAL A 483 -19.88 -71.32 -2.31
C VAL A 483 -18.77 -71.16 -3.42
N GLY A 484 -17.41 -71.29 -3.32
CA GLY A 484 -16.37 -71.47 -2.27
C GLY A 484 -15.18 -72.43 -2.66
N SER A 485 -13.92 -72.13 -2.23
CA SER A 485 -12.61 -72.88 -2.41
C SER A 485 -12.08 -73.07 -3.87
N VAL A 486 -10.82 -73.44 -4.23
CA VAL A 486 -9.68 -74.24 -3.65
C VAL A 486 -8.27 -73.63 -3.99
N ARG A 487 -7.17 -74.16 -3.42
CA ARG A 487 -5.74 -73.75 -3.52
C ARG A 487 -4.88 -74.50 -4.57
N SER A 488 -3.72 -73.96 -4.95
CA SER A 488 -2.44 -74.69 -5.13
C SER A 488 -1.21 -73.75 -4.95
N TYR A 489 0.03 -74.28 -4.90
CA TYR A 489 1.25 -73.57 -4.41
C TYR A 489 2.48 -73.71 -5.34
N SER A 490 3.33 -72.67 -5.41
CA SER A 490 4.80 -72.69 -5.13
C SER A 490 5.41 -71.29 -5.44
N THR A 491 6.08 -70.55 -4.54
CA THR A 491 7.31 -70.75 -3.74
C THR A 491 8.59 -70.25 -4.44
N THR A 492 9.04 -69.02 -4.12
CA THR A 492 10.49 -68.68 -4.00
C THR A 492 10.71 -67.33 -3.28
N ALA A 493 11.78 -67.26 -2.48
CA ALA A 493 12.54 -66.10 -1.95
C ALA A 493 11.83 -64.80 -1.50
N ALA A 494 12.22 -64.28 -0.32
CA ALA A 494 11.72 -63.02 0.23
C ALA A 494 12.77 -61.89 0.23
N MET A 495 12.33 -60.63 0.08
CA MET A 495 13.05 -59.41 0.48
C MET A 495 12.06 -58.34 0.97
N ALA A 496 12.51 -57.46 1.87
CA ALA A 496 11.65 -56.56 2.64
C ALA A 496 11.40 -55.18 1.97
N PRO A 497 10.25 -54.52 2.23
CA PRO A 497 9.84 -53.30 1.53
C PRO A 497 10.30 -52.01 2.22
N ASP A 498 11.61 -51.71 2.23
CA ASP A 498 12.17 -50.54 2.92
C ASP A 498 12.84 -49.49 1.98
N ALA A 499 12.34 -49.40 0.75
CA ALA A 499 12.90 -48.57 -0.33
C ALA A 499 12.05 -47.33 -0.71
N ARG A 500 11.02 -46.98 0.08
CA ARG A 500 10.14 -45.80 -0.20
C ARG A 500 10.24 -44.65 0.81
N LEU A 501 10.99 -44.81 1.91
CA LEU A 501 11.18 -43.77 2.93
C LEU A 501 12.50 -42.97 2.78
N THR A 502 13.46 -43.46 2.01
CA THR A 502 14.80 -42.87 1.91
C THR A 502 14.88 -41.64 1.00
N PHE A 503 14.02 -41.51 -0.02
CA PHE A 503 13.99 -40.32 -0.88
C PHE A 503 13.44 -39.10 -0.12
N THR A 504 12.32 -39.27 0.57
CA THR A 504 11.71 -38.25 1.44
C THR A 504 12.57 -37.94 2.66
N ALA A 505 13.28 -38.90 3.25
CA ALA A 505 14.21 -38.60 4.35
C ALA A 505 15.41 -37.74 3.92
N ARG A 506 15.99 -37.99 2.74
CA ARG A 506 17.23 -37.32 2.29
C ARG A 506 16.98 -35.97 1.60
N TYR A 507 15.92 -35.87 0.80
CA TYR A 507 15.54 -34.63 0.12
C TYR A 507 14.40 -33.86 0.80
N GLY A 508 13.66 -34.45 1.74
CA GLY A 508 12.54 -33.76 2.41
C GLY A 508 12.96 -32.48 3.15
N LYS A 509 14.15 -32.43 3.75
CA LYS A 509 14.68 -31.19 4.33
C LYS A 509 15.10 -30.16 3.28
N LEU A 510 15.58 -30.60 2.12
CA LEU A 510 15.93 -29.74 0.98
C LEU A 510 14.69 -29.21 0.25
N ILE A 511 13.63 -30.01 0.13
CA ILE A 511 12.36 -29.64 -0.48
C ILE A 511 11.52 -28.79 0.47
N ALA A 512 11.49 -29.12 1.77
CA ALA A 512 10.91 -28.24 2.79
C ALA A 512 11.66 -26.91 2.86
N ALA A 513 13.00 -26.89 2.73
CA ALA A 513 13.74 -25.64 2.54
C ALA A 513 13.38 -24.96 1.21
N PHE A 514 13.25 -25.67 0.08
CA PHE A 514 12.86 -25.06 -1.20
C PHE A 514 11.44 -24.47 -1.17
N LEU A 515 10.54 -24.99 -0.33
CA LEU A 515 9.18 -24.47 -0.14
C LEU A 515 9.13 -23.34 0.90
N LEU A 516 9.84 -23.46 2.03
CA LEU A 516 9.94 -22.42 3.07
C LEU A 516 10.81 -21.22 2.65
N TYR A 517 11.76 -21.43 1.74
CA TYR A 517 12.60 -20.38 1.15
C TYR A 517 12.19 -20.02 -0.28
N GLY A 518 11.26 -20.77 -0.90
CA GLY A 518 10.64 -20.39 -2.17
C GLY A 518 9.75 -19.15 -2.04
N SER A 519 9.23 -18.88 -0.83
CA SER A 519 8.48 -17.68 -0.48
C SER A 519 9.34 -16.48 -0.04
N LEU A 520 10.63 -16.65 0.27
CA LEU A 520 11.53 -15.50 0.52
C LEU A 520 11.59 -14.55 -0.69
N PRO A 521 11.79 -15.05 -1.93
CA PRO A 521 11.66 -14.25 -3.14
C PRO A 521 10.29 -13.60 -3.33
N PHE A 522 9.21 -14.24 -2.85
CA PHE A 522 7.87 -13.67 -2.95
C PHE A 522 7.79 -12.44 -2.06
N ILE A 523 8.07 -12.61 -0.77
CA ILE A 523 7.97 -11.57 0.25
C ILE A 523 8.85 -10.35 -0.07
N LEU A 524 10.07 -10.53 -0.62
CA LEU A 524 10.93 -9.38 -0.93
C LEU A 524 10.57 -8.67 -2.25
N LEU A 525 10.23 -9.39 -3.33
CA LEU A 525 9.74 -8.70 -4.53
C LEU A 525 8.37 -8.09 -4.31
N GLN A 526 7.49 -8.78 -3.58
CA GLN A 526 6.26 -8.20 -3.09
C GLN A 526 6.58 -6.93 -2.30
N SER A 527 7.57 -6.89 -1.40
CA SER A 527 7.94 -5.66 -0.68
C SER A 527 8.60 -4.57 -1.55
N LEU A 528 9.26 -4.91 -2.66
CA LEU A 528 9.72 -3.92 -3.65
C LEU A 528 8.57 -3.38 -4.51
N HIS A 529 7.53 -4.19 -4.73
CA HIS A 529 6.31 -3.83 -5.46
C HIS A 529 5.28 -3.10 -4.56
N GLN A 530 5.26 -3.44 -3.27
CA GLN A 530 4.36 -3.01 -2.20
C GLN A 530 5.03 -2.06 -1.18
N GLY A 531 6.24 -1.59 -1.49
CA GLY A 531 6.70 -0.26 -1.05
C GLY A 531 5.73 0.85 -1.52
N LEU A 532 4.87 0.54 -2.50
CA LEU A 532 3.67 1.27 -2.87
C LEU A 532 2.39 0.50 -2.44
N THR A 533 2.30 0.24 -1.12
CA THR A 533 1.23 -0.41 -0.32
C THR A 533 1.23 -1.94 -0.17
N PHE A 534 1.32 -2.39 1.09
CA PHE A 534 1.21 -3.77 1.56
C PHE A 534 0.00 -3.89 2.51
N GLU A 535 -0.86 -4.91 2.34
CA GLU A 535 -1.83 -5.36 3.36
C GLU A 535 -2.51 -6.71 3.01
N GLU A 536 -2.90 -6.90 1.74
CA GLU A 536 -3.95 -7.87 1.35
C GLU A 536 -3.54 -9.35 1.36
N LEU A 537 -2.45 -9.72 0.67
CA LEU A 537 -2.04 -11.13 0.46
C LEU A 537 -1.88 -11.92 1.78
N ARG A 538 -1.47 -11.24 2.85
CA ARG A 538 -1.31 -11.83 4.18
C ARG A 538 -2.66 -12.23 4.81
N ILE A 539 -3.74 -11.50 4.53
CA ILE A 539 -5.08 -11.79 5.06
C ILE A 539 -5.63 -13.04 4.36
N GLU A 540 -5.55 -13.10 3.04
CA GLU A 540 -6.07 -14.22 2.26
C GLU A 540 -5.29 -15.53 2.52
N GLU A 541 -3.96 -15.46 2.64
CA GLU A 541 -3.16 -16.61 3.09
C GLU A 541 -3.43 -16.95 4.57
N SER A 542 -3.66 -15.97 5.46
CA SER A 542 -3.99 -16.25 6.86
C SER A 542 -5.34 -16.94 7.04
N GLU A 543 -6.35 -16.63 6.22
CA GLU A 543 -7.65 -17.29 6.31
C GLU A 543 -7.56 -18.70 5.71
N LYS A 544 -6.88 -18.87 4.57
CA LYS A 544 -6.61 -20.21 4.00
C LYS A 544 -5.75 -21.09 4.90
N LEU A 545 -4.75 -20.54 5.61
CA LEU A 545 -4.03 -21.30 6.64
C LEU A 545 -4.93 -21.71 7.80
N LYS A 546 -5.81 -20.83 8.30
CA LYS A 546 -6.76 -21.17 9.37
C LYS A 546 -7.76 -22.24 8.92
N GLU A 547 -8.26 -22.18 7.69
CA GLU A 547 -9.12 -23.22 7.13
C GLU A 547 -8.40 -24.57 7.04
N LEU A 548 -7.13 -24.58 6.58
CA LEU A 548 -6.29 -25.77 6.52
C LEU A 548 -5.89 -26.30 7.91
N GLU A 549 -5.64 -25.44 8.89
CA GLU A 549 -5.42 -25.83 10.30
C GLU A 549 -6.68 -26.44 10.92
N ILE A 550 -7.85 -25.83 10.67
CA ILE A 550 -9.15 -26.36 11.10
C ILE A 550 -9.46 -27.70 10.41
N GLU A 551 -9.11 -27.88 9.14
CA GLU A 551 -9.29 -29.14 8.42
C GLU A 551 -8.28 -30.22 8.87
N ALA A 552 -7.02 -29.86 9.08
CA ALA A 552 -6.01 -30.74 9.66
C ALA A 552 -6.39 -31.20 11.07
N GLU A 553 -6.96 -30.32 11.91
CA GLU A 553 -7.43 -30.67 13.24
C GLU A 553 -8.69 -31.55 13.19
N LYS A 554 -9.64 -31.30 12.29
CA LYS A 554 -10.77 -32.22 12.01
C LYS A 554 -10.29 -33.59 11.57
N LEU A 555 -9.22 -33.67 10.77
CA LEU A 555 -8.60 -34.93 10.34
C LEU A 555 -7.86 -35.62 11.49
N ARG A 556 -7.18 -34.86 12.37
CA ARG A 556 -6.52 -35.38 13.58
C ARG A 556 -7.53 -35.98 14.55
N VAL A 557 -8.60 -35.25 14.87
CA VAL A 557 -9.69 -35.73 15.74
C VAL A 557 -10.31 -37.00 15.16
N ARG A 558 -10.64 -37.04 13.86
CA ARG A 558 -11.15 -38.26 13.20
C ARG A 558 -10.17 -39.43 13.25
N ALA A 559 -8.86 -39.17 13.15
CA ALA A 559 -7.83 -40.21 13.28
C ALA A 559 -7.72 -40.73 14.73
N GLU A 560 -7.87 -39.86 15.72
CA GLU A 560 -7.87 -40.21 17.15
C GLU A 560 -9.15 -40.96 17.56
N GLU A 561 -10.31 -40.58 17.01
CA GLU A 561 -11.57 -41.34 17.13
C GLU A 561 -11.45 -42.72 16.49
N ALA A 562 -10.91 -42.82 15.26
CA ALA A 562 -10.66 -44.09 14.60
C ALA A 562 -9.64 -44.99 15.34
N GLN A 563 -8.70 -44.39 16.08
CA GLN A 563 -7.80 -45.12 16.98
C GLN A 563 -8.47 -45.54 18.29
N ARG A 564 -9.39 -44.75 18.86
CA ARG A 564 -10.21 -45.15 20.02
C ARG A 564 -11.14 -46.31 19.68
N VAL A 565 -11.90 -46.21 18.60
CA VAL A 565 -12.78 -47.30 18.12
C VAL A 565 -12.01 -48.61 17.90
N ARG A 566 -10.75 -48.54 17.46
CA ARG A 566 -9.85 -49.70 17.33
C ARG A 566 -9.26 -50.23 18.65
N ARG A 567 -9.28 -49.46 19.74
CA ARG A 567 -8.88 -49.92 21.09
C ARG A 567 -10.07 -50.48 21.87
N ASP A 568 -11.24 -49.86 21.73
CA ASP A 568 -12.41 -50.13 22.56
C ASP A 568 -13.31 -51.25 22.02
N GLY A 569 -12.81 -52.04 21.05
CA GLY A 569 -13.36 -53.35 20.67
C GLY A 569 -14.66 -53.35 19.85
N GLY A 570 -15.06 -52.22 19.26
CA GLY A 570 -16.31 -52.11 18.49
C GLY A 570 -16.15 -52.46 17.00
N GLU A 571 -16.88 -53.46 16.51
CA GLU A 571 -17.10 -53.64 15.07
C GLU A 571 -17.93 -52.49 14.49
N VAL A 572 -17.32 -51.62 13.69
CA VAL A 572 -18.04 -50.59 12.92
C VAL A 572 -18.15 -51.02 11.47
N GLY A 573 -19.35 -51.47 11.08
CA GLY A 573 -19.65 -51.93 9.72
C GLY A 573 -19.55 -50.81 8.68
N MET A 574 -18.77 -51.06 7.63
CA MET A 574 -18.53 -50.08 6.55
C MET A 574 -19.73 -50.02 5.59
N VAL A 575 -20.63 -49.05 5.77
CA VAL A 575 -21.75 -48.82 4.83
C VAL A 575 -21.26 -47.96 3.65
N VAL A 576 -20.65 -48.61 2.66
CA VAL A 576 -20.25 -47.95 1.39
C VAL A 576 -21.47 -47.87 0.46
N GLY A 577 -22.11 -46.70 0.41
CA GLY A 577 -23.26 -46.41 -0.47
C GLY A 577 -22.90 -46.25 -1.96
N GLY A 578 -22.21 -47.23 -2.54
CA GLY A 578 -21.78 -47.21 -3.94
C GLY A 578 -22.88 -47.64 -4.92
N LYS A 579 -23.41 -46.71 -5.72
CA LYS A 579 -24.13 -47.05 -6.95
C LYS A 579 -23.14 -47.47 -8.03
N GLY A 580 -23.16 -48.75 -8.42
CA GLY A 580 -22.67 -49.18 -9.74
C GLY A 580 -23.68 -48.88 -10.85
N ALA A 581 -23.42 -49.15 -12.13
CA ALA A 581 -22.19 -49.64 -12.78
C ALA A 581 -22.29 -49.43 -14.33
N SER A 582 -21.32 -50.00 -15.07
CA SER A 582 -21.27 -50.19 -16.54
C SER A 582 -20.75 -49.01 -17.40
N GLY A 583 -20.18 -49.34 -18.58
CA GLY A 583 -19.59 -48.40 -19.54
C GLY A 583 -18.11 -48.68 -19.87
N TRP A 584 -17.83 -49.62 -20.77
CA TRP A 584 -16.47 -49.96 -21.23
C TRP A 584 -15.88 -48.90 -22.18
N SER A 585 -14.55 -48.66 -22.11
CA SER A 585 -13.65 -48.55 -23.30
C SER A 585 -12.17 -48.49 -22.88
N TRP A 586 -11.25 -48.51 -23.86
CA TRP A 586 -9.80 -48.73 -23.68
C TRP A 586 -8.93 -47.53 -24.11
N TRP A 587 -7.78 -47.39 -23.44
CA TRP A 587 -6.47 -46.93 -23.99
C TRP A 587 -6.25 -45.41 -24.29
N PRO A 588 -4.97 -44.94 -24.43
CA PRO A 588 -4.53 -43.69 -23.76
C PRO A 588 -3.69 -42.73 -24.64
N PHE A 589 -2.80 -41.95 -24.00
CA PHE A 589 -1.67 -41.13 -24.50
C PHE A 589 -1.90 -39.63 -24.82
N TRP A 590 -1.19 -38.79 -24.02
CA TRP A 590 -0.49 -37.53 -24.35
C TRP A 590 -1.27 -36.29 -24.83
N GLY A 591 -0.74 -35.13 -24.44
CA GLY A 591 -1.29 -33.78 -24.58
C GLY A 591 -0.66 -32.85 -23.56
#